data_AF-A0A923QG17-F1
#
_entry.id   AF-A0A923QG17-F1
#
_cell.length_a   1.000
_cell.length_b   1.000
_cell.length_c   1.000
_cell.angle_alpha   90.00
_cell.angle_beta   90.00
_cell.angle_gamma   90.00
#
_symmetry.space_group_name_H-M   'P 1'
#
loop_
_entity.id
_entity.type
_entity.pdbx_description
1 polymer ?
#
loop_
_entity_poly.entity_id
_entity_poly.type
_entity_poly.pdbx_seq_one_letter_code
_entity_poly.pdbx_strand_id
1 'polypeptide(L)' 'MTTPTAAASTASADLTGAFRGIWPALLTPLDERLNVDHGKFAAHCKSLLARGCRGVTPFGTTGEGPSFSV' A
#
# COMPACT_ATOMS: atom_id res chain seq x y z
N MET A 1 -2.72 -44.17 12.75
CA MET A 1 -3.13 -43.11 11.81
C MET A 1 -2.03 -42.07 11.82
N THR A 2 -1.13 -42.14 10.84
CA THR A 2 0.12 -41.39 10.78
C THR A 2 -0.12 -39.96 10.29
N THR A 3 0.26 -38.97 11.08
CA THR A 3 0.32 -37.56 10.65
C THR A 3 1.35 -37.40 9.54
N PRO A 4 1.05 -36.75 8.40
CA PRO A 4 2.08 -36.44 7.42
C PRO A 4 2.96 -35.30 7.93
N THR A 5 4.26 -35.56 8.00
CA THR A 5 5.31 -34.54 8.06
C THR A 5 5.39 -33.88 6.69
N ALA A 6 5.20 -32.56 6.62
CA ALA A 6 5.59 -31.76 5.46
C ALA A 6 6.80 -30.90 5.85
N ALA A 7 7.99 -31.47 5.69
CA ALA A 7 9.22 -30.70 5.60
C ALA A 7 9.49 -30.44 4.11
N ALA A 8 9.33 -29.19 3.68
CA ALA A 8 10.02 -28.64 2.53
C ALA A 8 10.39 -27.20 2.89
N SER A 9 11.57 -27.01 3.46
CA SER A 9 12.21 -25.71 3.52
C SER A 9 12.61 -25.36 2.09
N THR A 10 11.74 -24.63 1.39
CA THR A 10 12.10 -24.00 0.14
C THR A 10 12.82 -22.71 0.49
N ALA A 11 14.11 -22.64 0.15
CA ALA A 11 14.94 -21.47 0.35
C ALA A 11 14.20 -20.20 -0.10
N SER A 12 14.01 -19.25 0.82
CA SER A 12 13.44 -17.95 0.48
C SER A 12 14.40 -17.25 -0.44
N ALA A 13 13.99 -17.00 -1.69
CA ALA A 13 14.66 -16.01 -2.51
C ALA A 13 14.73 -14.70 -1.70
N ASP A 14 15.91 -14.30 -1.25
CA ASP A 14 16.69 -13.29 -1.96
C ASP A 14 15.97 -12.05 -2.50
N LEU A 15 14.78 -11.68 -2.02
CA LEU A 15 13.88 -10.71 -2.66
C LEU A 15 14.25 -9.27 -2.28
N THR A 16 15.55 -8.98 -2.32
CA THR A 16 16.17 -7.72 -1.87
C THR A 16 15.64 -6.46 -2.57
N GLY A 17 14.83 -6.60 -3.63
CA GLY A 17 14.11 -5.50 -4.29
C GLY A 17 12.57 -5.59 -4.31
N ALA A 18 11.95 -6.63 -3.75
CA ALA A 18 10.49 -6.76 -3.81
C ALA A 18 9.82 -5.98 -2.67
N PHE A 19 8.79 -5.19 -3.00
CA PHE A 19 7.90 -4.64 -1.97
C PHE A 19 7.16 -5.79 -1.26
N ARG A 20 7.36 -5.88 0.05
CA ARG A 20 6.78 -6.90 0.94
C ARG A 20 5.87 -6.22 1.96
N GLY A 21 4.90 -6.96 2.51
CA GLY A 21 3.92 -6.43 3.46
C GLY A 21 2.70 -5.78 2.78
N ILE A 22 1.94 -4.98 3.54
CA ILE A 22 0.70 -4.35 3.07
C ILE A 22 0.98 -2.99 2.45
N TRP A 23 0.46 -2.78 1.23
CA TRP A 23 0.60 -1.57 0.42
C TRP A 23 -0.78 -1.20 -0.15
N PRO A 24 -1.61 -0.45 0.60
CA PRO A 24 -2.96 -0.13 0.16
C PRO A 24 -2.97 0.92 -0.96
N ALA A 25 -3.83 0.69 -1.95
CA ALA A 25 -4.19 1.68 -2.96
C ALA A 25 -5.06 2.76 -2.31
N LEU A 26 -4.61 4.01 -2.40
CA LEU A 26 -5.26 5.12 -1.69
C LEU A 26 -6.25 5.84 -2.60
N LEU A 27 -7.39 6.26 -2.03
CA LEU A 27 -8.18 7.36 -2.58
C LEU A 27 -7.42 8.67 -2.43
N THR A 28 -7.65 9.62 -3.35
CA THR A 28 -7.07 10.97 -3.31
C THR A 28 -8.05 11.94 -2.65
N PRO A 29 -7.83 12.39 -1.40
CA PRO A 29 -8.72 13.33 -0.75
C PRO A 29 -8.69 14.69 -1.45
N LEU A 30 -9.87 15.27 -1.67
CA LEU A 30 -10.02 16.58 -2.29
C LEU A 30 -10.60 17.62 -1.31
N ASP A 31 -10.24 18.88 -1.53
CA ASP A 31 -10.88 20.02 -0.88
C ASP A 31 -12.20 20.39 -1.58
N GLU A 32 -12.90 21.40 -1.06
CA GLU A 32 -14.18 21.88 -1.61
C GLU A 32 -14.05 22.46 -3.02
N ARG A 33 -12.83 22.76 -3.46
CA ARG A 33 -12.50 23.29 -4.80
C ARG A 33 -11.95 22.21 -5.72
N LEU A 34 -12.04 20.93 -5.33
CA LEU A 34 -11.54 19.77 -6.05
C LEU A 34 -10.02 19.73 -6.23
N ASN A 35 -9.26 20.51 -5.46
CA ASN A 35 -7.80 20.34 -5.40
C ASN A 35 -7.45 19.20 -4.43
N VAL A 36 -6.25 18.64 -4.56
CA VAL A 36 -5.75 17.66 -3.60
C VAL A 36 -5.65 18.28 -2.21
N ASP A 37 -6.37 17.73 -1.24
CA ASP A 37 -6.23 18.10 0.16
C ASP A 37 -4.99 17.41 0.74
N HIS A 38 -3.84 18.07 0.58
CA HIS A 38 -2.55 17.56 1.03
C HIS A 38 -2.50 17.27 2.53
N GLY A 39 -3.24 18.05 3.34
CA GLY A 39 -3.28 17.87 4.80
C GLY A 39 -3.97 16.56 5.19
N LYS A 40 -5.19 16.35 4.68
CA LYS A 40 -5.91 15.08 4.89
C LYS A 40 -5.16 13.91 4.27
N PHE A 41 -4.57 14.10 3.09
CA PHE A 41 -3.86 13.02 2.41
C PHE A 41 -2.62 12.57 3.21
N ALA A 42 -1.78 13.51 3.65
CA ALA A 42 -0.61 13.20 4.47
C ALA A 42 -1.00 12.55 5.81
N ALA A 43 -2.07 13.04 6.46
CA ALA A 43 -2.58 12.44 7.70
C ALA A 43 -3.06 10.99 7.49
N HIS A 44 -3.77 10.72 6.38
CA HIS A 44 -4.23 9.38 6.04
C HIS A 44 -3.06 8.42 5.79
N CYS A 45 -2.07 8.85 4.99
CA CYS A 45 -0.85 8.07 4.75
C CYS A 45 -0.13 7.73 6.07
N LYS A 46 0.09 8.73 6.93
CA LYS A 46 0.75 8.54 8.24
C LYS A 46 -0.03 7.58 9.13
N SER A 47 -1.36 7.65 9.14
CA SER A 47 -2.22 6.74 9.91
C SER A 47 -2.06 5.28 9.44
N LEU A 48 -2.03 5.04 8.13
CA LEU A 48 -1.86 3.68 7.59
C LEU A 48 -0.48 3.10 7.89
N LEU A 49 0.57 3.92 7.79
CA LEU A 49 1.93 3.53 8.16
C LEU A 49 2.02 3.20 9.65
N ALA A 50 1.43 4.03 10.52
CA ALA A 50 1.37 3.79 11.97
C ALA A 50 0.60 2.50 12.33
N ARG A 51 -0.32 2.05 11.47
CA ARG A 51 -1.08 0.79 11.62
C ARG A 51 -0.35 -0.44 11.07
N GLY A 52 0.89 -0.28 10.59
CA GLY A 52 1.72 -1.39 10.13
C GLY A 52 1.72 -1.62 8.61
N CYS A 53 1.13 -0.71 7.81
CA CYS A 53 1.36 -0.75 6.37
C CYS A 53 2.84 -0.45 6.08
N ARG A 54 3.44 -1.18 5.13
CA ARG A 54 4.85 -1.02 4.78
C ARG A 54 5.08 0.16 3.82
N GLY A 55 4.03 0.59 3.15
CA GLY A 55 4.01 1.74 2.27
C GLY A 55 2.58 2.06 1.85
N VAL A 56 2.43 2.95 0.88
CA VAL A 56 1.14 3.34 0.29
C VAL A 56 1.30 3.51 -1.22
N THR A 57 0.22 3.32 -1.98
CA THR A 57 0.22 3.49 -3.44
C THR A 57 -0.80 4.55 -3.87
N PRO A 58 -0.39 5.84 -3.91
CA PRO A 58 -1.24 6.94 -4.33
C PRO A 58 -1.35 7.03 -5.87
N PHE A 59 -2.37 7.73 -6.37
CA PHE A 59 -2.56 8.04 -7.79
C PHE A 59 -2.58 6.83 -8.74
N GLY A 60 -2.97 5.66 -8.24
CA GLY A 60 -3.42 4.54 -9.09
C GLY A 60 -4.84 4.76 -9.59
N THR A 61 -5.47 3.73 -10.15
CA THR A 61 -6.90 3.78 -10.55
C THR A 61 -7.80 4.10 -9.37
N THR A 62 -7.61 3.44 -8.22
CA THR A 62 -8.33 3.76 -6.96
C THR A 62 -8.04 5.18 -6.46
N GLY A 63 -6.87 5.73 -6.79
CA GLY A 63 -6.49 7.10 -6.45
C GLY A 63 -6.91 8.11 -7.50
N GLU A 64 -7.71 7.71 -8.50
CA GLU A 64 -8.16 8.59 -9.58
C GLU A 64 -7.00 9.23 -10.36
N GLY A 65 -5.84 8.56 -10.44
CA GLY A 65 -4.61 9.09 -11.04
C GLY A 65 -4.78 9.71 -12.44
N PRO A 66 -5.49 9.05 -13.39
CA PRO A 66 -5.74 9.62 -14.72
C PRO A 66 -6.54 10.94 -14.72
N SER A 67 -7.20 11.30 -13.62
CA SER A 67 -7.98 12.53 -13.47
C SER A 67 -7.14 13.73 -13.05
N PHE A 68 -5.86 13.56 -12.72
CA PHE A 68 -4.96 14.62 -12.29
C PHE A 68 -3.86 14.91 -13.32
N SER A 69 -3.40 16.16 -13.38
CA SER A 69 -2.26 16.60 -14.18
C SER A 69 -0.96 16.62 -13.38
N VAL A 70 0.17 16.64 -14.09
CA VAL A 70 1.51 16.89 -13.53
C VAL A 70 1.86 18.37 -13.50
#